data_AF-A0A838DUZ4-F1
#
_entry.id   AF-A0A838DUZ4-F1
#
_cell.length_a   1.000
_cell.length_b   1.000
_cell.length_c   1.000
_cell.angle_alpha   90.00
_cell.angle_beta   90.00
_cell.angle_gamma   90.00
#
_symmetry.space_group_name_H-M   'P 1'
#
loop_
_entity.id
_entity.type
_entity.pdbx_description
1 polymer ?
#
loop_
_entity_poly.entity_id
_entity_poly.type
_entity_poly.pdbx_seq_one_letter_code
_entity_poly.pdbx_strand_id
1 'polypeptide(L)'
;MPQIHLDTDLLRRLAQDFTQIHTDFAQYGVSAVYRPANQLEYDWQGIGRQRFQQDMAEWWAIFNQLLHQSETIALYLSGVASDFENAQYSGNSF
;
A
#
# COMPACT_ATOMS: atom_id res chain seq x y z
N MET A 1 25.25 25.64 7.97
CA MET A 1 24.58 24.32 7.96
C MET A 1 24.44 23.87 6.51
N PRO A 2 24.75 22.62 6.15
CA PRO A 2 24.49 22.15 4.79
C PRO A 2 22.98 22.24 4.53
N GLN A 3 22.59 22.93 3.44
CA GLN A 3 21.20 22.91 3.00
C GLN A 3 20.90 21.51 2.51
N ILE A 4 20.08 20.77 3.25
CA ILE A 4 19.50 19.52 2.77
C ILE A 4 18.57 19.92 1.61
N HIS A 5 18.98 19.61 0.39
CA HIS A 5 18.13 19.77 -0.79
C HIS A 5 17.34 18.49 -0.97
N LEU A 6 16.05 18.53 -0.62
CA LEU A 6 15.10 17.45 -0.82
C LEU A 6 14.07 17.92 -1.85
N ASP A 7 13.92 17.13 -2.91
CA ASP A 7 12.93 17.39 -3.96
C ASP A 7 11.54 16.96 -3.45
N THR A 8 10.75 17.93 -3.02
CA THR A 8 9.41 17.70 -2.46
C THR A 8 8.41 17.25 -3.53
N ASP A 9 8.63 17.60 -4.80
CA ASP A 9 7.80 17.15 -5.91
C ASP A 9 8.05 15.66 -6.21
N LEU A 10 9.30 15.21 -6.14
CA LEU A 10 9.63 13.79 -6.23
C LEU A 10 8.98 12.98 -5.10
N LEU A 11 9.00 13.49 -3.87
CA LEU A 11 8.33 12.82 -2.73
C LEU A 11 6.83 12.68 -2.95
N ARG A 12 6.18 13.75 -3.43
CA ARG A 12 4.74 13.71 -3.75
C ARG A 12 4.42 12.73 -4.86
N ARG A 13 5.24 12.72 -5.91
CA ARG A 13 5.07 11.75 -7.00
C ARG A 13 5.18 10.33 -6.48
N LEU A 14 6.17 10.04 -5.65
CA LEU A 14 6.32 8.72 -5.05
C LEU A 14 5.14 8.38 -4.11
N ALA A 15 4.63 9.34 -3.34
CA ALA A 15 3.44 9.15 -2.51
C ALA A 15 2.20 8.82 -3.36
N GLN A 16 2.03 9.49 -4.50
CA GLN A 16 0.96 9.21 -5.46
C GLN A 16 1.10 7.81 -6.05
N ASP A 17 2.33 7.39 -6.43
CA ASP A 17 2.59 6.05 -6.94
C ASP A 17 2.20 4.97 -5.91
N PHE A 18 2.57 5.14 -4.63
CA PHE A 18 2.15 4.20 -3.56
C PHE A 18 0.64 4.20 -3.31
N THR A 19 -0.02 5.35 -3.43
CA THR A 19 -1.49 5.45 -3.32
C THR A 19 -2.18 4.73 -4.48
N GLN A 20 -1.63 4.86 -5.69
CA GLN A 20 -2.13 4.16 -6.88
C GLN A 20 -1.96 2.65 -6.72
N ILE A 21 -0.79 2.19 -6.28
CA ILE A 21 -0.52 0.78 -5.99
C ILE A 21 -1.52 0.21 -4.98
N HIS A 22 -1.78 0.94 -3.88
CA HIS A 22 -2.79 0.55 -2.90
C HIS A 22 -4.17 0.39 -3.56
N THR A 23 -4.57 1.38 -4.34
CA THR A 23 -5.89 1.39 -5.02
C THR A 23 -6.03 0.22 -5.99
N ASP A 24 -5.01 -0.02 -6.81
CA ASP A 24 -5.00 -1.12 -7.78
C ASP A 24 -5.05 -2.46 -7.06
N PHE A 25 -4.22 -2.68 -6.04
CA PHE A 25 -4.26 -3.92 -5.28
C PHE A 25 -5.63 -4.12 -4.60
N ALA A 26 -6.19 -3.10 -3.96
CA ALA A 26 -7.48 -3.19 -3.28
C ALA A 26 -8.62 -3.53 -4.26
N GLN A 27 -8.61 -2.95 -5.47
CA GLN A 27 -9.65 -3.22 -6.48
C GLN A 27 -9.50 -4.60 -7.12
N TYR A 28 -8.27 -4.98 -7.52
CA TYR A 28 -8.03 -6.20 -8.28
C TYR A 28 -7.81 -7.43 -7.39
N GLY A 29 -7.02 -7.32 -6.33
CA GLY A 29 -6.63 -8.46 -5.50
C GLY A 29 -7.82 -9.15 -4.82
N VAL A 30 -8.72 -8.36 -4.23
CA VAL A 30 -9.89 -8.89 -3.53
C VAL A 30 -10.85 -9.56 -4.49
N SER A 31 -11.19 -8.90 -5.60
CA SER A 31 -12.21 -9.39 -6.53
C SER A 31 -11.73 -10.56 -7.37
N ALA A 32 -10.46 -10.55 -7.81
CA ALA A 32 -9.91 -11.55 -8.72
C ALA A 32 -9.54 -12.87 -8.04
N VAL A 33 -9.15 -12.84 -6.77
CA VAL A 33 -8.64 -14.03 -6.08
C VAL A 33 -9.65 -14.61 -5.10
N TYR A 34 -10.33 -13.77 -4.31
CA TYR A 34 -11.25 -14.23 -3.28
C TYR A 34 -12.52 -14.87 -3.87
N ARG A 35 -13.07 -14.30 -4.95
CA ARG A 35 -14.32 -14.82 -5.56
C ARG A 35 -14.14 -16.22 -6.16
N PRO A 36 -13.13 -16.50 -7.01
CA PRO A 36 -12.92 -17.85 -7.54
C PRO A 36 -12.49 -18.85 -6.47
N ALA A 37 -11.71 -18.42 -5.47
CA ALA A 37 -11.31 -19.27 -4.34
C ALA A 37 -12.52 -19.79 -3.55
N ASN A 38 -13.50 -18.92 -3.27
CA ASN A 38 -14.74 -19.32 -2.62
C ASN A 38 -15.59 -20.26 -3.49
N GLN A 39 -15.59 -20.08 -4.82
CA GLN A 39 -16.28 -20.99 -5.73
C GLN A 39 -15.65 -22.40 -5.69
N LEU A 40 -14.32 -22.48 -5.73
CA LEU A 40 -13.60 -23.75 -5.62
C LEU A 40 -13.85 -24.44 -4.28
N GLU A 41 -14.07 -23.70 -3.20
CA GLU A 41 -14.36 -24.27 -1.89
C GLU A 41 -15.66 -25.09 -1.85
N TYR A 42 -16.67 -24.70 -2.62
CA TYR A 42 -17.95 -25.43 -2.68
C TYR A 42 -17.82 -26.76 -3.43
N ASP A 43 -16.99 -26.81 -4.46
CA ASP A 43 -16.83 -27.99 -5.32
C ASP A 43 -15.73 -28.95 -4.84
N TRP A 44 -14.80 -28.47 -4.00
CA TRP A 44 -13.62 -29.23 -3.57
C TRP A 44 -13.84 -29.93 -2.22
N GLN A 45 -13.84 -31.27 -2.21
CA GLN A 45 -13.86 -32.09 -1.00
C GLN A 45 -12.50 -32.75 -0.69
N GLY A 46 -12.20 -32.97 0.60
CA GLY A 46 -11.02 -33.73 1.07
C GLY A 46 -9.89 -32.89 1.68
N ILE A 47 -8.76 -33.55 2.01
CA ILE A 47 -7.60 -32.95 2.74
C ILE A 47 -6.97 -31.77 1.97
N GLY A 48 -7.00 -31.79 0.64
CA GLY A 48 -6.52 -30.69 -0.21
C GLY A 48 -7.25 -29.37 0.04
N ARG A 49 -8.53 -29.40 0.43
CA ARG A 49 -9.32 -28.20 0.76
C ARG A 49 -8.78 -27.48 2.00
N GLN A 50 -8.47 -28.21 3.07
CA GLN A 50 -7.95 -27.59 4.30
C GLN A 50 -6.61 -26.90 4.05
N ARG A 51 -5.73 -27.53 3.27
CA ARG A 51 -4.46 -26.92 2.91
C ARG A 51 -4.65 -25.66 2.06
N PHE A 52 -5.51 -25.73 1.06
CA PHE A 52 -5.87 -24.58 0.24
C PHE A 52 -6.46 -23.43 1.08
N GLN A 53 -7.38 -23.71 2.00
CA GLN A 53 -7.95 -22.70 2.91
C GLN A 53 -6.87 -22.04 3.78
N GLN A 54 -5.88 -22.81 4.27
CA GLN A 54 -4.76 -22.28 5.03
C GLN A 54 -3.89 -21.35 4.16
N ASP A 55 -3.47 -21.82 2.98
CA ASP A 55 -2.64 -21.04 2.06
C ASP A 55 -3.39 -19.75 1.61
N MET A 56 -4.71 -19.83 1.42
CA MET A 56 -5.56 -18.67 1.10
C MET A 56 -5.68 -17.66 2.24
N ALA A 57 -5.82 -18.15 3.49
CA ALA A 57 -5.86 -17.28 4.66
C ALA A 57 -4.51 -16.57 4.89
N GLU A 58 -3.40 -17.28 4.70
CA GLU A 58 -2.05 -16.72 4.76
C GLU A 58 -1.83 -15.67 3.67
N TRP A 59 -2.20 -15.99 2.42
CA TRP A 59 -2.15 -15.04 1.31
C TRP A 59 -2.95 -13.77 1.62
N TRP A 60 -4.16 -13.91 2.17
CA TRP A 60 -4.99 -12.77 2.54
C TRP A 60 -4.36 -11.90 3.64
N ALA A 61 -3.70 -12.50 4.63
CA ALA A 61 -2.99 -11.77 5.66
C ALA A 61 -1.83 -10.95 5.08
N ILE A 62 -1.01 -11.57 4.22
CA ILE A 62 0.12 -10.89 3.54
C ILE A 62 -0.38 -9.77 2.64
N PHE A 63 -1.46 -10.00 1.90
CA PHE A 63 -2.06 -9.02 1.02
C PHE A 63 -2.55 -7.78 1.78
N ASN A 64 -3.23 -7.96 2.91
CA ASN A 64 -3.66 -6.83 3.75
C ASN A 64 -2.47 -6.07 4.35
N GLN A 65 -1.40 -6.79 4.72
CA GLN A 65 -0.17 -6.14 5.20
C GLN A 65 0.47 -5.28 4.11
N LEU A 66 0.50 -5.74 2.86
CA LEU A 66 1.02 -4.98 1.72
C LEU A 66 0.19 -3.73 1.46
N LEU A 67 -1.14 -3.82 1.49
CA LEU A 67 -2.04 -2.67 1.36
C LEU A 67 -1.78 -1.61 2.43
N HIS A 68 -1.68 -2.05 3.68
CA HIS A 68 -1.42 -1.18 4.81
C HIS A 68 -0.05 -0.49 4.71
N GLN A 69 0.99 -1.23 4.32
CA GLN A 69 2.33 -0.67 4.14
C GLN A 69 2.39 0.35 3.00
N SER A 70 1.68 0.09 1.90
CA SER A 70 1.61 1.02 0.76
C SER A 70 0.98 2.35 1.16
N GLU A 71 -0.13 2.31 1.91
CA GLU A 71 -0.78 3.51 2.44
C GLU A 71 0.11 4.25 3.45
N THR A 72 0.76 3.53 4.36
CA THR A 72 1.65 4.11 5.36
C THR A 72 2.81 4.88 4.71
N ILE A 73 3.41 4.31 3.66
CA ILE A 73 4.49 4.96 2.92
C ILE A 73 3.97 6.20 2.19
N ALA A 74 2.81 6.13 1.54
CA ALA A 74 2.21 7.28 0.86
C ALA A 74 1.98 8.45 1.83
N LEU A 75 1.37 8.18 2.99
CA LEU A 75 1.12 9.19 4.02
C LEU A 75 2.42 9.79 4.56
N TYR A 76 3.41 8.95 4.83
CA TYR A 76 4.71 9.41 5.32
C TYR A 76 5.40 10.36 4.33
N LEU A 77 5.49 9.97 3.05
CA LEU A 77 6.14 10.77 2.02
C LEU A 77 5.43 12.10 1.78
N SER A 78 4.09 12.10 1.78
CA SER A 78 3.29 13.32 1.67
C SER A 78 3.48 14.24 2.88
N GLY A 79 3.60 13.67 4.09
CA GLY A 79 3.91 14.40 5.31
C GLY A 79 5.28 15.08 5.24
N VAL A 80 6.32 14.32 4.88
CA VAL A 80 7.68 14.84 4.73
C VAL A 80 7.75 15.97 3.71
N ALA A 81 7.08 15.82 2.55
CA ALA A 81 7.04 16.88 1.54
C ALA A 81 6.41 18.18 2.08
N SER A 82 5.33 18.04 2.86
CA SER A 82 4.62 19.18 3.46
C SER A 82 5.46 19.87 4.53
N ASP A 83 6.13 19.09 5.39
CA ASP A 83 6.99 19.63 6.45
C ASP A 83 8.20 20.40 5.88
N PHE A 84 8.81 19.89 4.81
CA PHE A 84 9.93 20.55 4.15
C PHE A 84 9.54 21.89 3.53
N GLU A 85 8.37 21.97 2.87
CA GLU A 85 7.90 23.23 2.31
C GLU A 85 7.54 24.24 3.40
N ASN A 86 6.84 23.81 4.45
CA ASN A 86 6.51 24.69 5.58
C ASN A 86 7.78 25.24 6.24
N ALA A 87 8.84 24.43 6.36
CA ALA A 87 10.13 24.88 6.86
C ALA A 87 10.82 25.88 5.92
N GLN A 88 10.74 25.69 4.60
CA GLN A 88 11.27 26.64 3.61
C GLN A 88 10.51 27.98 3.63
N TYR A 89 9.17 27.95 3.70
CA TYR A 89 8.37 29.18 3.76
C TYR A 89 8.58 29.96 5.07
N SER A 90 8.65 29.28 6.21
CA SER A 90 8.91 29.93 7.50
C SER A 90 10.34 30.47 7.63
N GLY A 91 11.34 29.81 7.01
CA GLY A 91 12.73 30.26 7.00
C GLY A 91 13.04 31.49 6.13
N ASN A 92 12.15 31.87 5.20
CA ASN A 92 12.33 33.03 4.30
C ASN A 92 11.63 34.31 4.80
N SER A 93 11.26 34.36 6.08
CA SER A 93 10.56 35.49 6.72
C SER A 93 11.51 36.44 7.45
N PHE A 94 12.55 37.00 6.79
CA PHE A 94 13.38 38.07 7.35
C PHE A 94 13.87 39.04 6.26
#